data_AF-A0A0E0CHC3-F1
#
_entry.id   AF-A0A0E0CHC3-F1
#
_cell.length_a   1.000
_cell.length_b   1.000
_cell.length_c   1.000
_cell.angle_alpha   90.00
_cell.angle_beta   90.00
_cell.angle_gamma   90.00
#
_symmetry.space_group_name_H-M   'P 1'
#
loop_
_entity.id
_entity.type
_entity.pdbx_description
1 polymer ?
#
loop_
_entity_poly.entity_id
_entity_poly.type
_entity_poly.pdbx_seq_one_letter_code
_entity_poly.pdbx_strand_id
1 'polypeptide(L)'
;MSGRHDASAKMAKLKELLHRSENRICADCSAPDPKWAQVLSVTLDQWSDNEIDNMIEVGGNSHANAIYEAFLPQNHSKPHPDSTQEEREKFIRYFLALLICSTFKCKVGMVEFIGILNVKVKGGTNLAIRDMSSSDPYVVLTLGQQKAQTSVIKASLNPVWNEELKLSVPQQYGPLKLQVFDHDMLSKDDLMGEAEIDLQPMINAAAAFGDPELLGDRQIGRWLKSGDNALVRDSAVLVAGGEVRQELALKLLFTESGEVELEMQWIPLNM
;
A
#
# COMPACT_ATOMS: atom_id res chain seq x y z
N MET A 1 30.41 -30.96 2.51
CA MET A 1 29.54 -32.10 2.15
C MET A 1 28.05 -31.72 2.01
N SER A 2 27.64 -30.45 2.07
CA SER A 2 26.21 -30.05 1.99
C SER A 2 25.62 -29.92 0.58
N GLY A 3 26.43 -29.80 -0.48
CA GLY A 3 25.93 -29.56 -1.84
C GLY A 3 25.26 -30.74 -2.56
N ARG A 4 25.45 -32.00 -2.10
CA ARG A 4 24.83 -33.17 -2.74
C ARG A 4 23.41 -33.46 -2.25
N HIS A 5 23.08 -33.08 -1.02
CA HIS A 5 21.74 -33.29 -0.46
C HIS A 5 20.71 -32.32 -1.06
N ASP A 6 21.13 -31.09 -1.36
CA ASP A 6 20.25 -30.03 -1.90
C ASP A 6 19.84 -30.28 -3.37
N ALA A 7 20.80 -30.68 -4.22
CA ALA A 7 20.52 -31.03 -5.62
C ALA A 7 19.60 -32.26 -5.76
N SER A 8 19.68 -33.21 -4.83
CA SER A 8 18.83 -34.41 -4.81
C SER A 8 17.37 -34.07 -4.50
N ALA A 9 17.14 -33.15 -3.56
CA ALA A 9 15.79 -32.69 -3.19
C ALA A 9 15.13 -31.89 -4.32
N LYS A 10 15.89 -31.01 -5.00
CA LYS A 10 15.45 -30.26 -6.18
C LYS A 10 14.97 -31.18 -7.30
N MET A 11 15.76 -32.20 -7.60
CA MET A 11 15.43 -33.18 -8.65
C MET A 11 14.19 -34.02 -8.31
N ALA A 12 13.91 -34.27 -7.02
CA ALA A 12 12.74 -35.00 -6.58
C ALA A 12 11.44 -34.19 -6.76
N LYS A 13 11.42 -32.92 -6.31
CA LYS A 13 10.27 -32.00 -6.50
C LYS A 13 9.95 -31.76 -7.98
N LEU A 14 10.99 -31.61 -8.81
CA LEU A 14 10.82 -31.42 -10.25
C LEU A 14 10.22 -32.67 -10.92
N LYS A 15 10.68 -33.87 -10.54
CA LYS A 15 10.10 -35.12 -11.04
C LYS A 15 8.62 -35.22 -10.68
N GLU A 16 8.24 -34.86 -9.46
CA GLU A 16 6.84 -34.85 -9.04
C GLU A 16 5.99 -33.90 -9.92
N LEU A 17 6.48 -32.69 -10.17
CA LEU A 17 5.78 -31.70 -11.02
C LEU A 17 5.63 -32.19 -12.47
N LEU A 18 6.68 -32.77 -13.06
CA LEU A 18 6.65 -33.29 -14.43
C LEU A 18 5.73 -34.52 -14.61
N HIS A 19 5.51 -35.31 -13.55
CA HIS A 19 4.66 -36.51 -13.59
C HIS A 19 3.18 -36.22 -13.30
N ARG A 20 2.80 -34.96 -13.02
CA ARG A 20 1.39 -34.58 -12.86
C ARG A 20 0.59 -34.86 -14.12
N SER A 21 -0.65 -35.31 -13.96
CA SER A 21 -1.56 -35.65 -15.06
C SER A 21 -1.74 -34.51 -16.05
N GLU A 22 -1.80 -33.27 -15.57
CA GLU A 22 -1.96 -32.07 -16.40
C GLU A 22 -0.78 -31.81 -17.33
N ASN A 23 0.42 -32.32 -17.02
CA ASN A 23 1.64 -32.10 -17.80
C ASN A 23 1.90 -33.21 -18.84
N ARG A 24 1.00 -34.22 -18.93
CA ARG A 24 1.09 -35.30 -19.94
C ARG A 24 0.52 -34.93 -21.30
N ILE A 25 -0.14 -33.78 -21.42
CA ILE A 25 -0.75 -33.31 -22.65
C ILE A 25 -0.31 -31.87 -22.90
N CYS A 26 0.17 -31.60 -24.11
CA CYS A 26 0.56 -30.25 -24.51
C CYS A 26 -0.66 -29.31 -24.46
N ALA A 27 -0.59 -28.23 -23.69
CA ALA A 27 -1.67 -27.25 -23.64
C ALA A 27 -1.91 -26.55 -25.00
N ASP A 28 -0.87 -26.41 -25.82
CA ASP A 28 -0.95 -25.67 -27.09
C ASP A 28 -1.40 -26.52 -28.28
N CYS A 29 -1.06 -27.81 -28.32
CA CYS A 29 -1.34 -28.68 -29.47
C CYS A 29 -1.97 -30.02 -29.11
N SER A 30 -2.28 -30.25 -27.84
CA SER A 30 -2.86 -31.50 -27.31
C SER A 30 -2.04 -32.77 -27.56
N ALA A 31 -0.78 -32.63 -28.00
CA ALA A 31 0.12 -33.75 -28.19
C ALA A 31 0.39 -34.46 -26.85
N PRO A 32 0.27 -35.80 -26.78
CA PRO A 32 0.63 -36.56 -25.60
C PRO A 32 2.15 -36.55 -25.39
N ASP A 33 2.57 -36.55 -24.13
CA ASP A 33 3.97 -36.50 -23.68
C ASP A 33 4.78 -35.38 -24.38
N PRO A 34 4.37 -34.10 -24.18
CA PRO A 34 4.96 -32.99 -24.89
C PRO A 34 6.48 -32.94 -24.71
N LYS A 35 7.20 -32.81 -25.82
CA LYS A 35 8.67 -32.74 -25.78
C LYS A 35 9.17 -31.58 -24.91
N TRP A 36 8.40 -30.50 -24.68
CA TRP A 36 8.80 -29.45 -23.74
C TRP A 36 8.76 -29.86 -22.26
N ALA A 37 7.98 -30.89 -21.89
CA ALA A 37 8.13 -31.57 -20.60
C ALA A 37 9.39 -32.47 -20.56
N GLN A 38 9.97 -32.80 -21.73
CA GLN A 38 11.27 -33.45 -21.88
C GLN A 38 12.39 -32.47 -22.28
N VAL A 39 12.08 -31.18 -22.41
CA VAL A 39 13.04 -30.17 -22.79
C VAL A 39 13.86 -29.87 -21.53
N LEU A 40 14.96 -30.60 -21.42
CA LEU A 40 16.21 -30.12 -20.83
C LEU A 40 16.70 -28.92 -21.67
N SER A 41 15.94 -27.82 -21.72
CA SER A 41 16.41 -26.57 -22.32
C SER A 41 16.99 -25.71 -21.23
N VAL A 42 18.32 -25.73 -21.23
CA VAL A 42 19.19 -24.56 -21.11
C VAL A 42 18.82 -23.64 -19.94
N THR A 43 19.44 -23.94 -18.80
CA THR A 43 19.43 -23.25 -17.48
C THR A 43 18.36 -23.62 -16.46
N LEU A 44 17.84 -24.85 -16.48
CA LEU A 44 17.13 -25.42 -15.32
C LEU A 44 17.99 -25.53 -14.06
N ASP A 45 19.33 -25.52 -14.21
CA ASP A 45 20.29 -25.52 -13.11
C ASP A 45 20.30 -24.19 -12.30
N GLN A 46 19.53 -23.18 -12.74
CA GLN A 46 19.50 -21.84 -12.13
C GLN A 46 18.20 -21.49 -11.42
N TRP A 47 17.18 -22.35 -11.46
CA TRP A 47 15.92 -22.08 -10.76
C TRP A 47 16.14 -22.25 -9.26
N SER A 48 15.85 -21.21 -8.51
CA SER A 48 15.84 -21.21 -7.05
C SER A 48 14.66 -22.03 -6.51
N ASP A 49 14.78 -22.54 -5.28
CA ASP A 49 13.69 -23.27 -4.61
C ASP A 49 12.41 -22.43 -4.53
N ASN A 50 12.55 -21.11 -4.39
CA ASN A 50 11.44 -20.16 -4.36
C ASN A 50 10.70 -20.09 -5.70
N GLU A 51 11.40 -20.14 -6.84
CA GLU A 51 10.77 -20.14 -8.16
C GLU A 51 10.01 -21.45 -8.44
N ILE A 52 10.54 -22.57 -7.96
CA ILE A 52 9.86 -23.88 -8.05
C ILE A 52 8.60 -23.89 -7.17
N ASP A 53 8.72 -23.45 -5.92
CA ASP A 53 7.59 -23.41 -4.99
C ASP A 53 6.49 -22.43 -5.46
N ASN A 54 6.86 -21.27 -6.03
CA ASN A 54 5.90 -20.35 -6.64
C ASN A 54 5.15 -20.97 -7.82
N MET A 55 5.81 -21.77 -8.66
CA MET A 55 5.16 -22.43 -9.81
C MET A 55 4.21 -23.56 -9.37
N ILE A 56 4.56 -24.27 -8.29
CA ILE A 56 3.67 -25.26 -7.66
C ILE A 56 2.42 -24.55 -7.09
N GLU A 57 2.61 -23.41 -6.44
CA GLU A 57 1.56 -22.64 -5.76
C GLU A 57 0.60 -21.93 -6.71
N VAL A 58 1.07 -21.51 -7.89
CA VAL A 58 0.21 -20.98 -8.96
C VAL A 58 -0.83 -21.99 -9.44
N GLY A 59 -0.67 -23.28 -9.13
CA GLY A 59 -1.57 -24.34 -9.60
C GLY A 59 -1.13 -24.95 -10.93
N GLY A 60 0.16 -24.80 -11.28
CA GLY A 60 0.77 -25.40 -12.47
C GLY A 60 0.62 -24.56 -13.75
N ASN A 61 1.06 -25.13 -14.87
CA ASN A 61 1.28 -24.40 -16.13
C ASN A 61 -0.02 -23.85 -16.74
N SER A 62 -1.16 -24.53 -16.52
CA SER A 62 -2.47 -24.09 -17.01
C SER A 62 -2.96 -22.82 -16.31
N HIS A 63 -2.83 -22.75 -14.98
CA HIS A 63 -3.17 -21.54 -14.22
C HIS A 63 -2.18 -20.40 -14.48
N ALA A 64 -0.89 -20.71 -14.61
CA ALA A 64 0.13 -19.74 -15.00
C ALA A 64 -0.20 -19.09 -16.35
N ASN A 65 -0.62 -19.88 -17.34
CA ASN A 65 -1.04 -19.37 -18.64
C ASN A 65 -2.32 -18.54 -18.57
N ALA A 66 -3.32 -18.93 -17.77
CA ALA A 66 -4.55 -18.15 -17.61
C ALA A 66 -4.29 -16.76 -16.99
N ILE A 67 -3.41 -16.68 -15.99
CA ILE A 67 -2.96 -15.41 -15.41
C ILE A 67 -2.24 -14.58 -16.47
N TYR A 68 -1.32 -15.19 -17.20
CA TYR A 68 -0.59 -14.50 -18.25
C TYR A 68 -1.50 -13.94 -19.36
N GLU A 69 -2.46 -14.72 -19.84
CA GLU A 69 -3.44 -14.31 -20.85
C GLU A 69 -4.33 -13.16 -20.39
N ALA A 70 -4.69 -13.12 -19.10
CA ALA A 70 -5.52 -12.05 -18.54
C ALA A 70 -4.78 -10.71 -18.41
N PHE A 71 -3.45 -10.72 -18.26
CA PHE A 71 -2.65 -9.51 -17.97
C PHE A 71 -1.69 -9.11 -19.10
N LEU A 72 -1.86 -9.70 -20.28
CA LEU A 72 -1.07 -9.40 -21.47
C LEU A 72 -1.43 -8.01 -22.05
N PRO A 73 -0.47 -7.08 -22.22
CA PRO A 73 -0.70 -5.85 -22.95
C PRO A 73 -1.05 -6.15 -24.42
N GLN A 74 -1.90 -5.33 -25.04
CA GLN A 74 -2.38 -5.51 -26.42
C GLN A 74 -1.29 -5.67 -27.49
N ASN A 75 -0.03 -5.28 -27.19
CA ASN A 75 1.11 -5.32 -28.11
C ASN A 75 2.11 -6.45 -27.83
N HIS A 76 1.76 -7.46 -27.02
CA HIS A 76 2.62 -8.63 -26.76
C HIS A 76 1.91 -9.92 -27.17
N SER A 77 2.55 -10.68 -28.07
CA SER A 77 2.04 -11.97 -28.56
C SER A 77 2.97 -13.12 -28.14
N LYS A 78 2.38 -14.27 -27.84
CA LYS A 78 3.13 -15.50 -27.56
C LYS A 78 4.00 -15.89 -28.76
N PRO A 79 5.29 -16.25 -28.57
CA PRO A 79 6.16 -16.66 -29.66
C PRO A 79 5.64 -17.93 -30.33
N HIS A 80 5.83 -18.01 -31.64
CA HIS A 80 5.43 -19.14 -32.48
C HIS A 80 6.55 -20.21 -32.50
N PRO A 81 6.27 -21.48 -32.87
CA PRO A 81 7.29 -22.54 -33.01
C PRO A 81 8.50 -22.24 -33.90
N ASP A 82 8.45 -21.20 -34.71
CA ASP A 82 9.53 -20.70 -35.59
C ASP A 82 10.16 -19.39 -35.10
N SER A 83 9.68 -18.84 -33.97
CA SER A 83 10.32 -17.69 -33.31
C SER A 83 11.75 -18.02 -32.89
N THR A 84 12.59 -17.00 -32.96
CA THR A 84 14.01 -17.06 -32.62
C THR A 84 14.22 -17.35 -31.13
N GLN A 85 15.41 -17.81 -30.77
CA GLN A 85 15.74 -18.12 -29.38
C GLN A 85 15.70 -16.87 -28.48
N GLU A 86 16.13 -15.72 -29.00
CA GLU A 86 16.10 -14.44 -28.29
C GLU A 86 14.66 -13.97 -28.00
N GLU A 87 13.74 -14.13 -28.96
CA GLU A 87 12.32 -13.81 -28.76
C GLU A 87 11.68 -14.71 -27.70
N ARG A 88 12.03 -16.01 -27.70
CA ARG A 88 11.55 -16.96 -26.67
C ARG A 88 12.10 -16.62 -25.30
N GLU A 89 13.38 -16.28 -25.19
CA GLU A 89 13.99 -15.90 -23.92
C GLU A 89 13.40 -14.60 -23.36
N LYS A 90 13.19 -13.60 -24.23
CA LYS A 90 12.53 -12.34 -23.84
C LYS A 90 11.10 -12.59 -23.37
N PHE A 91 10.37 -13.44 -24.08
CA PHE A 91 9.03 -13.87 -23.67
C PHE A 91 9.04 -14.59 -22.32
N ILE A 92 9.92 -15.59 -22.12
CA ILE A 92 10.01 -16.35 -20.87
C ILE A 92 10.34 -15.45 -19.70
N ARG A 93 11.29 -14.52 -19.85
CA ARG A 93 11.63 -13.54 -18.81
C ARG A 93 10.47 -12.61 -18.47
N TYR A 94 9.73 -12.15 -19.49
CA TYR A 94 8.56 -11.30 -19.30
C TYR A 94 7.40 -12.05 -18.65
N PHE A 95 7.15 -13.28 -19.08
CA PHE A 95 6.16 -14.19 -18.51
C PHE A 95 6.45 -14.49 -17.04
N LEU A 96 7.71 -14.83 -16.71
CA LEU A 96 8.14 -15.04 -15.32
C LEU A 96 8.03 -13.77 -14.49
N ALA A 97 8.41 -12.60 -15.02
CA ALA A 97 8.25 -11.33 -14.32
C ALA A 97 6.77 -11.01 -14.03
N LEU A 98 5.87 -11.26 -14.99
CA LEU A 98 4.42 -11.10 -14.82
C LEU A 98 3.85 -12.12 -13.84
N LEU A 99 4.28 -13.38 -13.89
CA LEU A 99 3.83 -14.40 -12.94
C LEU A 99 4.31 -14.10 -11.53
N ILE A 100 5.58 -13.71 -11.35
CA ILE A 100 6.13 -13.30 -10.06
C ILE A 100 5.39 -12.06 -9.57
N CYS A 101 5.16 -11.07 -10.43
CA CYS A 101 4.38 -9.89 -10.08
C CYS A 101 2.94 -10.27 -9.69
N SER A 102 2.27 -11.13 -10.46
CA SER A 102 0.88 -11.54 -10.19
C SER A 102 0.76 -12.44 -8.97
N THR A 103 1.71 -13.34 -8.72
CA THR A 103 1.73 -14.19 -7.52
C THR A 103 2.08 -13.38 -6.28
N PHE A 104 2.98 -12.40 -6.37
CA PHE A 104 3.25 -11.45 -5.31
C PHE A 104 2.03 -10.56 -5.02
N LYS A 105 1.32 -10.12 -6.07
CA LYS A 105 0.03 -9.41 -6.00
C LYS A 105 -1.14 -10.28 -5.50
N CYS A 106 -1.07 -11.59 -5.68
CA CYS A 106 -2.07 -12.54 -5.18
C CYS A 106 -1.76 -12.98 -3.72
N LYS A 107 -0.48 -12.95 -3.30
CA LYS A 107 -0.02 -13.19 -1.92
C LYS A 107 -0.17 -11.96 -1.01
N VAL A 108 0.01 -10.76 -1.56
CA VAL A 108 -0.19 -9.49 -0.84
C VAL A 108 -1.33 -8.78 -1.56
N GLY A 109 -2.54 -8.86 -1.00
CA GLY A 109 -3.72 -8.21 -1.56
C GLY A 109 -3.38 -6.78 -1.96
N MET A 110 -3.39 -6.50 -3.27
CA MET A 110 -3.13 -5.16 -3.78
C MET A 110 -4.20 -4.22 -3.22
N VAL A 111 -3.79 -3.36 -2.30
CA VAL A 111 -4.59 -2.22 -1.90
C VAL A 111 -4.41 -1.16 -3.00
N GLU A 112 -5.43 -0.97 -3.83
CA GLU A 112 -5.45 0.15 -4.78
C GLU A 112 -5.64 1.46 -4.01
N PHE A 113 -4.85 2.47 -4.37
CA PHE A 113 -4.89 3.80 -3.75
C PHE A 113 -5.57 4.80 -4.70
N ILE A 114 -6.49 5.60 -4.15
CA ILE A 114 -7.25 6.62 -4.88
C ILE A 114 -6.58 8.00 -4.86
N GLY A 115 -5.63 8.22 -3.95
CA GLY A 115 -4.91 9.48 -3.83
C GLY A 115 -3.88 9.48 -2.71
N ILE A 116 -3.22 10.62 -2.55
CA ILE A 116 -2.29 10.94 -1.47
C ILE A 116 -2.92 12.01 -0.58
N LEU A 117 -2.84 11.80 0.73
CA LEU A 117 -3.19 12.78 1.75
C LEU A 117 -1.88 13.32 2.36
N ASN A 118 -1.61 14.61 2.13
CA ASN A 118 -0.56 15.32 2.85
C ASN A 118 -1.21 15.96 4.09
N VAL A 119 -0.68 15.66 5.27
CA VAL A 119 -1.16 16.17 6.55
C VAL A 119 -0.06 16.98 7.21
N LYS A 120 -0.24 18.30 7.28
CA LYS A 120 0.64 19.19 8.03
C LYS A 120 0.14 19.30 9.46
N VAL A 121 0.83 18.65 10.39
CA VAL A 121 0.58 18.77 11.83
C VAL A 121 1.21 20.08 12.31
N LYS A 122 0.38 21.09 12.63
CA LYS A 122 0.86 22.44 12.96
C LYS A 122 1.38 22.49 14.40
N GLY A 123 0.53 22.15 15.37
CA GLY A 123 0.86 22.23 16.78
C GLY A 123 -0.19 21.65 17.69
N GLY A 124 0.17 21.49 18.96
CA GLY A 124 -0.71 21.11 20.06
C GLY A 124 -0.90 22.28 21.03
N THR A 125 -2.03 22.33 21.72
CA THR A 125 -2.32 23.34 22.76
C THR A 125 -2.85 22.64 24.00
N ASN A 126 -2.30 23.02 25.17
CA ASN A 126 -2.72 22.52 26.48
C ASN A 126 -2.80 20.98 26.55
N LEU A 127 -1.78 20.30 26.00
CA LEU A 127 -1.67 18.85 26.05
C LEU A 127 -1.52 18.37 27.50
N ALA A 128 -1.90 17.12 27.74
CA ALA A 128 -1.86 16.51 29.05
C ALA A 128 -0.42 16.35 29.58
N ILE A 129 -0.25 16.31 30.90
CA ILE A 129 1.05 16.05 31.53
C ILE A 129 1.18 14.54 31.76
N ARG A 130 2.28 13.94 31.30
CA ARG A 130 2.62 12.53 31.56
C ARG A 130 3.98 12.33 32.26
N ASP A 131 4.86 13.34 32.24
CA ASP A 131 6.03 13.42 33.13
C ASP A 131 5.75 14.21 34.42
N MET A 132 6.80 14.47 35.22
CA MET A 132 6.75 15.20 36.49
C MET A 132 6.07 16.58 36.41
N SER A 133 6.23 17.30 35.29
CA SER A 133 5.66 18.65 35.11
C SER A 133 5.38 19.05 33.67
N SER A 134 5.68 18.18 32.71
CA SER A 134 5.55 18.42 31.26
C SER A 134 5.34 17.08 30.55
N SER A 135 5.48 17.08 29.22
CA SER A 135 5.68 15.91 28.37
C SER A 135 6.60 16.26 27.20
N ASP A 136 7.07 15.23 26.50
CA ASP A 136 7.82 15.20 25.26
C ASP A 136 6.92 14.72 24.10
N PRO A 137 5.92 15.51 23.65
CA PRO A 137 4.88 15.01 22.76
C PRO A 137 5.33 14.80 21.31
N TYR A 138 4.77 13.77 20.68
CA TYR A 138 4.75 13.55 19.23
C TYR A 138 3.39 13.01 18.77
N VAL A 139 3.10 13.17 17.47
CA VAL A 139 1.84 12.72 16.87
C VAL A 139 2.08 11.52 15.96
N VAL A 140 1.21 10.52 16.07
CA VAL A 140 1.12 9.37 15.17
C VAL A 140 -0.18 9.44 14.40
N LEU A 141 -0.08 9.46 13.07
CA LEU A 141 -1.19 9.33 12.14
C LEU A 141 -1.27 7.89 11.64
N THR A 142 -2.45 7.28 11.71
CA THR A 142 -2.70 5.91 11.22
C THR A 142 -3.86 5.90 10.23
N LEU A 143 -3.63 5.35 9.04
CA LEU A 143 -4.66 5.11 8.02
C LEU A 143 -4.58 3.68 7.51
N GLY A 144 -5.52 2.84 7.93
CA GLY A 144 -5.45 1.40 7.69
C GLY A 144 -4.20 0.80 8.32
N GLN A 145 -3.30 0.26 7.50
CA GLN A 145 -2.02 -0.32 7.95
C GLN A 145 -0.86 0.70 7.94
N GLN A 146 -1.06 1.89 7.38
CA GLN A 146 -0.01 2.90 7.29
C GLN A 146 0.09 3.70 8.58
N LYS A 147 1.32 4.01 8.97
CA LYS A 147 1.64 4.90 10.09
C LYS A 147 2.67 5.93 9.66
N ALA A 148 2.45 7.18 10.03
CA ALA A 148 3.41 8.27 9.90
C ALA A 148 3.45 9.05 11.22
N GLN A 149 4.60 9.61 11.58
CA GLN A 149 4.75 10.30 12.86
C GLN A 149 5.62 11.55 12.74
N THR A 150 5.37 12.52 13.62
CA THR A 150 6.21 13.72 13.75
C THR A 150 7.48 13.43 14.54
N SER A 151 8.39 14.40 14.59
CA SER A 151 9.43 14.45 15.60
C SER A 151 8.86 14.71 17.00
N VAL A 152 9.67 14.39 18.00
CA VAL A 152 9.39 14.63 19.42
C VAL A 152 9.81 16.05 19.78
N ILE A 153 8.92 16.81 20.41
CA ILE A 153 9.24 18.13 20.97
C ILE A 153 9.38 17.99 22.49
N LYS A 154 10.56 18.28 23.03
CA LYS A 154 10.84 18.07 24.45
C LYS A 154 10.19 19.13 25.34
N ALA A 155 9.75 18.69 26.52
CA ALA A 155 9.28 19.50 27.63
C ALA A 155 8.30 20.61 27.21
N SER A 156 7.26 20.24 26.47
CA SER A 156 6.24 21.18 26.00
C SER A 156 4.83 20.59 26.01
N LEU A 157 3.89 21.34 26.59
CA LEU A 157 2.45 21.07 26.46
C LEU A 157 1.79 21.89 25.34
N ASN A 158 2.58 22.72 24.66
CA ASN A 158 2.15 23.53 23.51
C ASN A 158 3.15 23.39 22.35
N PRO A 159 3.41 22.17 21.87
CA PRO A 159 4.43 21.92 20.86
C PRO A 159 4.03 22.54 19.52
N VAL A 160 5.03 23.04 18.79
CA VAL A 160 4.90 23.47 17.39
C VAL A 160 5.72 22.51 16.54
N TRP A 161 5.05 21.54 15.91
CA TRP A 161 5.70 20.57 15.03
C TRP A 161 5.93 21.17 13.64
N ASN A 162 4.89 21.73 13.03
CA ASN A 162 4.91 22.22 11.64
C ASN A 162 5.47 21.19 10.64
N GLU A 163 5.18 19.92 10.86
CA GLU A 163 5.69 18.80 10.06
C GLU A 163 4.64 18.27 9.09
N GLU A 164 5.05 17.94 7.88
CA GLU A 164 4.20 17.38 6.83
C GLU A 164 4.40 15.87 6.72
N LEU A 165 3.32 15.11 6.91
CA LEU A 165 3.29 13.66 6.83
C LEU A 165 2.44 13.22 5.65
N LYS A 166 2.87 12.20 4.91
CA LYS A 166 2.17 11.72 3.70
C LYS A 166 1.64 10.31 3.90
N LEU A 167 0.38 10.10 3.54
CA LEU A 167 -0.31 8.81 3.61
C LEU A 167 -1.02 8.55 2.29
N SER A 168 -0.93 7.31 1.77
CA SER A 168 -1.69 6.91 0.59
C SER A 168 -3.11 6.52 0.99
N VAL A 169 -4.13 7.05 0.35
CA VAL A 169 -5.53 6.74 0.71
C VAL A 169 -6.03 5.57 -0.13
N PRO A 170 -6.35 4.41 0.48
CA PRO A 170 -6.83 3.24 -0.23
C PRO A 170 -8.26 3.45 -0.75
N GLN A 171 -8.70 2.67 -1.74
CA GLN A 171 -10.07 2.73 -2.26
C GLN A 171 -11.12 2.47 -1.16
N GLN A 172 -10.82 1.56 -0.24
CA GLN A 172 -11.57 1.36 1.00
C GLN A 172 -10.78 1.95 2.16
N TYR A 173 -11.15 3.14 2.60
CA TYR A 173 -10.53 3.84 3.73
C TYR A 173 -11.49 3.94 4.91
N GLY A 174 -10.94 3.85 6.11
CA GLY A 174 -11.60 4.24 7.35
C GLY A 174 -11.22 5.68 7.74
N PRO A 175 -11.55 6.11 8.97
CA PRO A 175 -11.10 7.39 9.48
C PRO A 175 -9.57 7.43 9.57
N LEU A 176 -9.00 8.64 9.40
CA LEU A 176 -7.62 8.90 9.76
C LEU A 176 -7.54 9.02 11.28
N LYS A 177 -6.84 8.10 11.94
CA LYS A 177 -6.63 8.14 13.38
C LYS A 177 -5.42 9.02 13.70
N LEU A 178 -5.60 9.96 14.62
CA LEU A 178 -4.55 10.78 15.20
C LEU A 178 -4.38 10.41 16.67
N GLN A 179 -3.17 10.11 17.10
CA GLN A 179 -2.83 9.84 18.49
C GLN A 179 -1.64 10.70 18.90
N VAL A 180 -1.70 11.29 20.09
CA VAL A 180 -0.58 12.04 20.68
C VAL A 180 0.03 11.17 21.77
N PHE A 181 1.35 11.03 21.76
CA PHE A 181 2.09 10.23 22.73
C PHE A 181 3.17 11.07 23.41
N ASP A 182 3.46 10.74 24.66
CA ASP A 182 4.63 11.23 25.38
C ASP A 182 5.80 10.27 25.17
N HIS A 183 6.95 10.77 24.72
CA HIS A 183 8.11 9.93 24.45
C HIS A 183 8.93 9.65 25.72
N ASP A 184 8.98 8.38 26.11
CA ASP A 184 9.78 7.92 27.24
C ASP A 184 11.05 7.19 26.77
N MET A 185 12.20 7.54 27.35
CA MET A 185 13.45 6.85 27.00
C MET A 185 13.55 5.41 27.53
N LEU A 186 12.82 5.07 28.60
CA LEU A 186 13.00 3.83 29.35
C LEU A 186 11.72 3.00 29.53
N SER A 187 10.57 3.55 29.14
CA SER A 187 9.25 2.92 29.24
C SER A 187 8.56 2.92 27.88
N LYS A 188 7.37 2.32 27.84
CA LYS A 188 6.48 2.46 26.70
C LYS A 188 5.85 3.84 26.77
N ASP A 189 5.91 4.58 25.67
CA ASP A 189 5.28 5.89 25.50
C ASP A 189 3.81 5.92 25.93
N ASP A 190 3.46 6.95 26.71
CA ASP A 190 2.14 7.16 27.29
C ASP A 190 1.21 7.88 26.31
N LEU A 191 -0.04 7.42 26.22
CA LEU A 191 -1.05 8.07 25.39
C LEU A 191 -1.51 9.40 26.04
N MET A 192 -1.41 10.49 25.28
CA MET A 192 -1.82 11.83 25.69
C MET A 192 -3.18 12.25 25.10
N GLY A 193 -3.79 11.39 24.28
CA GLY A 193 -5.12 11.57 23.71
C GLY A 193 -5.18 11.15 22.25
N GLU A 194 -6.40 11.03 21.72
CA GLU A 194 -6.62 10.66 20.33
C GLU A 194 -7.83 11.36 19.70
N ALA A 195 -7.85 11.40 18.37
CA ALA A 195 -8.96 11.90 17.57
C ALA A 195 -9.09 11.09 16.28
N GLU A 196 -10.30 10.99 15.75
CA GLU A 196 -10.57 10.42 14.44
C GLU A 196 -11.03 11.51 13.47
N ILE A 197 -10.50 11.49 12.26
CA ILE A 197 -10.77 12.45 11.19
C ILE A 197 -11.51 11.73 10.07
N ASP A 198 -12.72 12.19 9.75
CA ASP A 198 -13.47 11.69 8.61
C ASP A 198 -12.96 12.35 7.31
N LEU A 199 -12.45 11.53 6.40
CA LEU A 199 -11.92 11.96 5.10
C LEU A 199 -13.01 12.10 4.03
N GLN A 200 -14.20 11.53 4.25
CA GLN A 200 -15.27 11.52 3.25
C GLN A 200 -15.71 12.93 2.82
N PRO A 201 -15.89 13.92 3.72
CA PRO A 201 -16.29 15.27 3.33
C PRO A 201 -15.30 15.93 2.36
N MET A 202 -13.99 15.71 2.56
CA MET A 202 -12.94 16.27 1.70
C MET A 202 -12.89 15.57 0.34
N ILE A 203 -12.84 14.23 0.35
CA ILE A 203 -12.66 13.42 -0.86
C ILE A 203 -13.91 13.49 -1.74
N ASN A 204 -15.12 13.43 -1.16
CA ASN A 204 -16.36 13.53 -1.92
C ASN A 204 -16.52 14.92 -2.53
N ALA A 205 -16.15 15.97 -1.80
CA ALA A 205 -16.14 17.33 -2.34
C ALA A 205 -15.15 17.44 -3.51
N ALA A 206 -13.92 16.94 -3.36
CA ALA A 206 -12.94 16.96 -4.46
C ALA A 206 -13.45 16.22 -5.70
N ALA A 207 -14.01 15.03 -5.52
CA ALA A 207 -14.54 14.22 -6.63
C ALA A 207 -15.75 14.85 -7.34
N ALA A 208 -16.62 15.56 -6.60
CA ALA A 208 -17.83 16.16 -7.17
C ALA A 208 -17.55 17.39 -8.06
N PHE A 209 -16.44 18.10 -7.81
CA PHE A 209 -16.13 19.35 -8.51
C PHE A 209 -15.12 19.20 -9.65
N GLY A 210 -14.47 18.04 -9.80
CA GLY A 210 -13.55 17.76 -10.92
C GLY A 210 -12.16 18.37 -10.73
N ASP A 211 -11.57 18.90 -11.80
CA ASP A 211 -10.20 19.43 -11.80
C ASP A 211 -10.08 20.72 -10.94
N PRO A 212 -9.36 20.69 -9.80
CA PRO A 212 -9.19 21.84 -8.93
C PRO A 212 -8.52 23.03 -9.59
N GLU A 213 -7.68 22.82 -10.61
CA GLU A 213 -6.99 23.90 -11.33
C GLU A 213 -7.97 24.81 -12.09
N LEU A 214 -9.15 24.28 -12.45
CA LEU A 214 -10.16 25.00 -13.24
C LEU A 214 -11.22 25.72 -12.38
N LEU A 215 -11.29 25.43 -11.08
CA LEU A 215 -12.39 25.89 -10.22
C LEU A 215 -12.21 27.30 -9.65
N GLY A 216 -10.97 27.80 -9.61
CA GLY A 216 -10.60 29.02 -8.88
C GLY A 216 -10.79 28.89 -7.37
N ASP A 217 -10.32 29.88 -6.61
CA ASP A 217 -10.37 29.84 -5.15
C ASP A 217 -11.83 29.86 -4.65
N ARG A 218 -12.25 28.79 -3.96
CA ARG A 218 -13.63 28.65 -3.45
C ARG A 218 -13.76 27.59 -2.37
N GLN A 219 -14.87 27.63 -1.63
CA GLN A 219 -15.29 26.51 -0.79
C GLN A 219 -16.04 25.46 -1.63
N ILE A 220 -15.66 24.19 -1.48
CA ILE A 220 -16.28 23.04 -2.17
C ILE A 220 -16.97 22.06 -1.21
N GLY A 221 -16.67 22.15 0.09
CA GLY A 221 -17.24 21.26 1.10
C GLY A 221 -17.09 21.79 2.51
N ARG A 222 -17.57 21.02 3.49
CA ARG A 222 -17.41 21.31 4.92
C ARG A 222 -17.65 20.05 5.74
N TRP A 223 -16.85 19.85 6.78
CA TRP A 223 -17.14 18.93 7.88
C TRP A 223 -17.70 19.72 9.07
N LEU A 224 -18.95 19.43 9.44
CA LEU A 224 -19.66 20.15 10.49
C LEU A 224 -19.26 19.63 11.87
N LYS A 225 -19.02 20.55 12.81
CA LYS A 225 -18.82 20.18 14.20
C LYS A 225 -20.12 19.61 14.78
N SER A 226 -20.00 18.46 15.44
CA SER A 226 -21.14 17.78 16.09
C SER A 226 -20.76 17.30 17.49
N GLY A 227 -21.61 16.50 18.13
CA GLY A 227 -21.35 15.94 19.47
C GLY A 227 -20.57 14.62 19.43
N ASP A 228 -20.49 14.00 18.26
CA ASP A 228 -19.93 12.67 17.99
C ASP A 228 -18.62 12.73 17.20
N ASN A 229 -18.08 13.92 16.93
CA ASN A 229 -16.77 14.10 16.31
C ASN A 229 -15.83 14.95 17.16
N ALA A 230 -14.55 14.93 16.79
CA ALA A 230 -13.48 15.62 17.52
C ALA A 230 -13.33 17.11 17.14
N LEU A 231 -14.14 17.65 16.22
CA LEU A 231 -13.98 19.03 15.77
C LEU A 231 -14.25 20.04 16.90
N VAL A 232 -13.34 21.00 17.05
CA VAL A 232 -13.55 22.18 17.91
C VAL A 232 -14.47 23.19 17.21
N ARG A 233 -14.38 23.28 15.88
CA ARG A 233 -15.14 24.19 15.01
C ARG A 233 -15.43 23.53 13.66
N ASP A 234 -16.45 24.03 12.97
CA ASP A 234 -16.71 23.67 11.57
C ASP A 234 -15.43 23.82 10.73
N SER A 235 -15.20 22.86 9.83
CA SER A 235 -14.00 22.82 8.99
C SER A 235 -14.37 22.86 7.52
N ALA A 236 -14.03 23.95 6.84
CA ALA A 236 -14.31 24.12 5.41
C ALA A 236 -13.29 23.38 4.54
N VAL A 237 -13.76 22.79 3.44
CA VAL A 237 -12.93 22.24 2.38
C VAL A 237 -12.85 23.28 1.26
N LEU A 238 -11.64 23.76 0.99
CA LEU A 238 -11.36 24.85 0.07
C LEU A 238 -10.56 24.33 -1.12
N VAL A 239 -10.81 24.88 -2.30
CA VAL A 239 -9.84 24.90 -3.39
C VAL A 239 -9.12 26.23 -3.29
N ALA A 240 -7.80 26.20 -3.21
CA ALA A 240 -6.96 27.39 -3.21
C ALA A 240 -5.69 27.11 -4.01
N GLY A 241 -5.40 27.92 -5.03
CA GLY A 241 -4.21 27.75 -5.87
C GLY A 241 -4.14 26.39 -6.60
N GLY A 242 -5.30 25.84 -6.99
CA GLY A 242 -5.39 24.53 -7.65
C GLY A 242 -5.26 23.33 -6.70
N GLU A 243 -5.27 23.55 -5.39
CA GLU A 243 -5.14 22.49 -4.40
C GLU A 243 -6.37 22.38 -3.51
N VAL A 244 -6.82 21.16 -3.22
CA VAL A 244 -7.87 20.92 -2.24
C VAL A 244 -7.26 20.88 -0.84
N ARG A 245 -7.69 21.78 0.02
CA ARG A 245 -7.18 21.94 1.39
C ARG A 245 -8.29 22.00 2.43
N GLN A 246 -7.97 21.56 3.65
CA GLN A 246 -8.87 21.60 4.79
C GLN A 246 -8.10 21.84 6.09
N GLU A 247 -8.43 22.91 6.81
CA GLU A 247 -7.89 23.17 8.15
C GLU A 247 -8.76 22.54 9.24
N LEU A 248 -8.12 21.92 10.23
CA LEU A 248 -8.79 21.20 11.32
C LEU A 248 -8.22 21.65 12.67
N ALA A 249 -9.12 21.81 13.63
CA ALA A 249 -8.80 21.92 15.05
C ALA A 249 -9.57 20.84 15.79
N LEU A 250 -8.83 19.95 16.46
CA LEU A 250 -9.34 18.72 17.02
C LEU A 250 -9.16 18.72 18.53
N LYS A 251 -10.24 18.46 19.27
CA LYS A 251 -10.17 18.18 20.70
C LYS A 251 -9.80 16.72 20.90
N LEU A 252 -8.75 16.47 21.67
CA LEU A 252 -8.32 15.11 21.99
C LEU A 252 -9.32 14.44 22.95
N LEU A 253 -9.63 13.18 22.65
CA LEU A 253 -10.46 12.29 23.46
C LEU A 253 -9.58 11.37 24.32
N PHE A 254 -10.19 10.75 25.33
CA PHE A 254 -9.52 9.85 26.29
C PHE A 254 -8.34 10.51 27.02
N THR A 255 -8.44 11.82 27.20
CA THR A 255 -7.47 12.66 27.91
C THR A 255 -8.20 13.80 28.62
N GLU A 256 -7.60 14.35 29.67
CA GLU A 256 -8.14 15.45 30.45
C GLU A 256 -8.06 16.80 29.72
N SER A 257 -7.13 16.93 28.76
CA SER A 257 -6.92 18.16 27.99
C SER A 257 -6.18 17.90 26.69
N GLY A 258 -6.20 18.89 25.80
CA GLY A 258 -5.38 18.90 24.60
C GLY A 258 -6.20 19.15 23.34
N GLU A 259 -5.70 20.05 22.52
CA GLU A 259 -6.18 20.29 21.16
C GLU A 259 -5.02 20.18 20.18
N VAL A 260 -5.28 19.71 18.96
CA VAL A 260 -4.30 19.65 17.87
C VAL A 260 -4.84 20.40 16.66
N GLU A 261 -4.01 21.28 16.11
CA GLU A 261 -4.30 21.97 14.85
C GLU A 261 -3.49 21.36 13.70
N LEU A 262 -4.15 21.12 12.57
CA LEU A 262 -3.52 20.57 11.37
C LEU A 262 -4.19 21.08 10.08
N GLU A 263 -3.50 20.90 8.97
CA GLU A 263 -4.01 21.17 7.62
C GLU A 263 -3.82 19.93 6.76
N MET A 264 -4.86 19.56 6.02
CA MET A 264 -4.83 18.46 5.06
C MET A 264 -4.85 18.99 3.64
N GLN A 265 -4.10 18.35 2.76
CA GLN A 265 -4.14 18.54 1.31
C GLN A 265 -4.42 17.20 0.64
N TRP A 266 -5.36 17.20 -0.31
CA TRP A 266 -5.75 16.03 -1.08
C TRP A 266 -5.19 16.08 -2.51
N ILE A 267 -4.56 14.98 -2.93
CA ILE A 267 -3.98 14.81 -4.27
C ILE A 267 -4.52 13.50 -4.87
N PRO A 268 -5.45 13.53 -5.85
CA PRO A 268 -5.96 12.31 -6.49
C PRO A 268 -4.87 11.63 -7.33
N LEU A 269 -4.82 10.28 -7.32
CA LEU A 269 -3.85 9.50 -8.10
C LEU A 269 -4.35 9.12 -9.51
N ASN A 270 -5.67 9.13 -9.72
CA ASN A 270 -6.29 8.79 -10.99
C ASN A 270 -7.28 9.90 -11.41
N MET A 271 -7.01 10.55 -12.55
CA MET A 271 -8.01 11.23 -13.39
C MET A 271 -8.00 10.57 -14.77
#